data_AF-A0A1I0NQI2-F1
#
_entry.id   AF-A0A1I0NQI2-F1
#
_cell.length_a   1.000
_cell.length_b   1.000
_cell.length_c   1.000
_cell.angle_alpha   90.00
_cell.angle_beta   90.00
_cell.angle_gamma   90.00
#
_symmetry.space_group_name_H-M   'P 1'
#
loop_
_entity.id
_entity.type
_entity.pdbx_description
1 polymer ?
#
loop_
_entity_poly.entity_id
_entity_poly.type
_entity_poly.pdbx_seq_one_letter_code
_entity_poly.pdbx_strand_id
1 'polypeptide(L)'
;MATVISPYPSAATRARIKDAVRNYKHLRLQQDIQYNEYIEMLRSLHKDSPELINWNDVKKTPPPLEEAAENKKEKQARQRLLSYSPSFFDKLFNKKEKRIRQLTSALEQAIIFDKADYEQYLQDYQSAVSDWQRLQKIAEGVLAKNPDAYKEAIAYFEPFNEIKESGAAIILNFEPAYITINLTVNATGTIPAYNLIQTSRGKLTKKEMPLSKFNELYQDYVCSCILRLARETYAYLPVDLIYIHVISQDVTIVSVAIPLNVLNRLRFESVDPADSMRNFTHHMKFSKSGGFSAVEPVKTLSL
;
A
#
# COMPACT_ATOMS: atom_id res chain seq x y z
N MET A 1 -23.72 -2.50 -66.22
CA MET A 1 -22.88 -3.45 -65.46
C MET A 1 -23.40 -3.52 -64.05
N ALA A 2 -23.94 -4.66 -63.61
CA ALA A 2 -24.44 -4.84 -62.25
C ALA A 2 -23.30 -5.32 -61.35
N THR A 3 -22.90 -4.50 -60.38
CA THR A 3 -21.88 -4.88 -59.39
C THR A 3 -22.51 -5.87 -58.41
N VAL A 4 -22.12 -7.15 -58.51
CA VAL A 4 -22.50 -8.19 -57.55
C VAL A 4 -21.75 -7.94 -56.26
N ILE A 5 -22.42 -7.39 -55.25
CA ILE A 5 -21.86 -7.26 -53.90
C ILE A 5 -21.98 -8.65 -53.24
N SER A 6 -20.85 -9.27 -52.92
CA SER A 6 -20.82 -10.53 -52.17
C SER A 6 -21.50 -10.33 -50.80
N PRO A 7 -22.47 -11.18 -50.41
CA PRO A 7 -23.13 -11.08 -49.11
C PRO A 7 -22.23 -11.50 -47.93
N TYR A 8 -21.02 -12.02 -48.21
CA TYR A 8 -20.11 -12.53 -47.20
C TYR A 8 -18.92 -11.59 -46.94
N PRO A 9 -18.56 -11.36 -45.65
CA PRO A 9 -17.41 -10.53 -45.30
C PRO A 9 -16.11 -11.10 -45.85
N SER A 10 -15.19 -10.22 -46.24
CA SER A 10 -13.86 -10.60 -46.73
C SER A 10 -13.08 -11.42 -45.69
N ALA A 11 -12.05 -12.15 -46.11
CA ALA A 11 -11.18 -12.90 -45.19
C ALA A 11 -10.55 -12.00 -44.10
N ALA A 12 -10.14 -10.78 -44.48
CA ALA A 12 -9.63 -9.78 -43.54
C ALA A 12 -10.72 -9.33 -42.54
N THR A 13 -11.95 -9.12 -43.00
CA THR A 13 -13.08 -8.78 -42.12
C THR A 13 -13.40 -9.94 -41.15
N ARG A 14 -13.33 -11.20 -41.60
CA ARG A 14 -13.54 -12.38 -40.73
C ARG A 14 -12.44 -12.54 -39.67
N ALA A 15 -11.18 -12.26 -40.01
CA ALA A 15 -10.08 -12.26 -39.04
C ALA A 15 -10.28 -11.18 -37.97
N ARG A 16 -10.61 -9.95 -38.38
CA ARG A 16 -10.94 -8.85 -37.45
C ARG A 16 -12.10 -9.18 -36.51
N ILE A 17 -13.16 -9.83 -37.01
CA ILE A 17 -14.28 -10.28 -36.18
C ILE A 17 -13.82 -11.33 -35.16
N LYS A 18 -12.99 -12.30 -35.55
CA LYS A 18 -12.45 -13.31 -34.62
C LYS A 18 -11.60 -12.69 -33.53
N ASP A 19 -10.71 -11.75 -33.88
CA ASP A 19 -9.86 -11.05 -32.91
C ASP A 19 -10.70 -10.17 -31.98
N ALA A 20 -11.70 -9.45 -32.51
CA ALA A 20 -12.64 -8.69 -31.70
C ALA A 20 -13.42 -9.57 -30.71
N VAL A 21 -13.89 -10.75 -31.14
CA VAL A 21 -14.56 -11.72 -30.25
C VAL A 21 -13.60 -12.25 -29.19
N ARG A 22 -12.35 -12.54 -29.52
CA ARG A 22 -11.32 -13.00 -28.56
C ARG A 22 -11.03 -11.91 -27.52
N ASN A 23 -10.75 -10.68 -27.97
CA ASN A 23 -10.49 -9.54 -27.09
C ASN A 23 -11.69 -9.27 -26.17
N TYR A 24 -12.90 -9.33 -26.71
CA TYR A 24 -14.12 -9.16 -25.93
C TYR A 24 -14.33 -10.25 -24.87
N LYS A 25 -13.96 -11.51 -25.17
CA LYS A 25 -13.95 -12.59 -24.17
C LYS A 25 -12.92 -12.34 -23.07
N HIS A 26 -11.71 -11.90 -23.41
CA HIS A 26 -10.68 -11.56 -22.42
C HIS A 26 -11.09 -10.41 -21.50
N LEU A 27 -11.63 -9.33 -22.07
CA LEU A 27 -12.12 -8.18 -21.29
C LEU A 27 -13.21 -8.59 -20.28
N ARG A 28 -14.11 -9.49 -20.68
CA ARG A 28 -15.13 -10.04 -19.78
C ARG A 28 -14.50 -10.85 -18.65
N LEU A 29 -13.61 -11.78 -18.98
CA LEU A 29 -12.94 -12.59 -17.97
C LEU A 29 -12.19 -11.71 -16.96
N GLN A 30 -11.48 -10.68 -17.43
CA GLN A 30 -10.81 -9.71 -16.56
C GLN A 30 -11.81 -8.96 -15.66
N GLN A 31 -12.96 -8.54 -16.18
CA GLN A 31 -13.98 -7.87 -15.39
C GLN A 31 -14.57 -8.78 -14.30
N ASP A 32 -14.75 -10.07 -14.57
CA ASP A 32 -15.25 -11.05 -13.60
C ASP A 32 -14.21 -11.34 -12.51
N ILE A 33 -12.95 -11.50 -12.90
CA ILE A 33 -11.82 -11.65 -11.97
C ILE A 33 -11.73 -10.43 -11.05
N GLN A 34 -11.68 -9.21 -11.61
CA GLN A 34 -11.59 -7.98 -10.83
C GLN A 34 -12.76 -7.81 -9.84
N TYR A 35 -13.97 -8.16 -10.25
CA TYR A 35 -15.13 -8.10 -9.36
C TYR A 35 -14.98 -9.09 -8.19
N ASN A 36 -14.62 -10.34 -8.48
CA ASN A 36 -14.49 -11.36 -7.43
C ASN A 36 -13.30 -11.06 -6.50
N GLU A 37 -12.17 -10.61 -7.04
CA GLU A 37 -11.01 -10.14 -6.25
C GLU A 37 -11.39 -8.98 -5.34
N TYR A 38 -12.20 -8.04 -5.82
CA TYR A 38 -12.69 -6.93 -5.01
C TYR A 38 -13.59 -7.40 -3.87
N ILE A 39 -14.55 -8.29 -4.14
CA ILE A 39 -15.43 -8.86 -3.11
C ILE A 39 -14.62 -9.64 -2.07
N GLU A 40 -13.66 -10.46 -2.50
CA GLU A 40 -12.81 -11.21 -1.58
C GLU A 40 -11.93 -10.28 -0.73
N MET A 41 -11.31 -9.27 -1.34
CA MET A 41 -10.53 -8.25 -0.64
C MET A 41 -11.35 -7.61 0.49
N LEU A 42 -12.58 -7.16 0.21
CA LEU A 42 -13.46 -6.55 1.22
C LEU A 42 -13.68 -7.47 2.43
N ARG A 43 -13.79 -8.78 2.19
CA ARG A 43 -14.04 -9.80 3.22
C ARG A 43 -12.77 -10.26 3.93
N SER A 44 -11.60 -10.04 3.33
CA SER A 44 -10.32 -10.56 3.81
C SER A 44 -9.32 -9.50 4.29
N LEU A 45 -9.68 -8.21 4.32
CA LEU A 45 -8.78 -7.14 4.83
C LEU A 45 -8.08 -7.48 6.16
N HIS A 46 -8.79 -8.16 7.08
CA HIS A 46 -8.27 -8.59 8.37
C HIS A 46 -7.16 -9.65 8.32
N LYS A 47 -6.96 -10.34 7.19
CA LYS A 47 -5.96 -11.42 7.04
C LYS A 47 -4.56 -10.88 6.85
N ASP A 48 -4.45 -9.82 6.08
CA ASP A 48 -3.20 -9.12 5.86
C ASP A 48 -2.90 -8.25 7.09
N SER A 49 -1.65 -8.23 7.53
CA SER A 49 -1.16 -7.35 8.60
C SER A 49 0.35 -7.30 8.55
N PRO A 50 0.95 -6.15 8.89
CA PRO A 50 2.40 -6.06 9.08
C PRO A 50 2.87 -6.93 10.24
N GLU A 51 4.15 -7.27 10.21
CA GLU A 51 4.86 -7.86 11.34
C GLU A 51 4.98 -6.85 12.50
N LEU A 52 5.09 -7.35 13.72
CA LEU A 52 5.26 -6.50 14.90
C LEU A 52 6.62 -5.80 14.85
N ILE A 53 6.64 -4.49 15.08
CA ILE A 53 7.89 -3.74 15.19
C ILE A 53 8.53 -4.01 16.54
N ASN A 54 9.78 -4.49 16.53
CA ASN A 54 10.61 -4.50 17.72
C ASN A 54 11.33 -3.16 17.89
N TRP A 55 10.71 -2.25 18.63
CA TRP A 55 11.28 -0.91 18.90
C TRP A 55 12.63 -0.94 19.61
N ASN A 56 12.94 -2.00 20.37
CA ASN A 56 14.27 -2.15 20.96
C ASN A 56 15.34 -2.45 19.91
N ASP A 57 14.98 -3.17 18.85
CA ASP A 57 15.91 -3.44 17.75
C ASP A 57 16.08 -2.20 16.88
N VAL A 58 15.00 -1.45 16.63
CA VAL A 58 15.05 -0.14 15.97
C VAL A 58 16.02 0.81 16.69
N LYS A 59 15.97 0.85 18.03
CA LYS A 59 16.88 1.67 18.85
C LYS A 59 18.35 1.23 18.79
N LYS A 60 18.61 -0.03 18.46
CA LYS A 60 19.98 -0.58 18.31
C LYS A 60 20.54 -0.40 16.90
N THR A 61 19.72 0.00 15.93
CA THR A 61 20.17 0.23 14.55
C THR A 61 21.26 1.29 14.52
N PRO A 62 22.47 1.00 14.00
CA PRO A 62 23.54 1.98 13.91
C PRO A 62 23.18 3.11 12.94
N PRO A 63 23.78 4.31 13.08
CA PRO A 63 23.60 5.38 12.12
C PRO A 63 24.14 4.98 10.73
N PRO A 64 23.61 5.57 9.63
CA PRO A 64 24.16 5.39 8.29
C PRO A 64 25.66 5.73 8.26
N LEU A 65 26.43 4.94 7.51
CA LEU A 65 27.87 5.15 7.34
C LEU A 65 28.13 6.14 6.21
N GLU A 66 28.98 7.14 6.49
CA GLU A 66 29.50 8.04 5.45
C GLU A 66 30.62 7.32 4.70
N GLU A 67 30.53 7.31 3.37
CA GLU A 67 31.53 6.76 2.46
C GLU A 67 32.43 7.89 1.96
N ALA A 68 33.72 7.60 1.83
CA ALA A 68 34.65 8.54 1.24
C ALA A 68 34.41 8.67 -0.28
N ALA A 69 34.57 9.88 -0.82
CA ALA A 69 34.49 10.12 -2.25
C ALA A 69 35.43 9.19 -3.05
N GLU A 70 34.86 8.32 -3.89
CA GLU A 70 35.63 7.44 -4.76
C GLU A 70 35.73 8.05 -6.17
N ASN A 71 36.86 8.72 -6.47
CA ASN A 71 37.14 9.32 -7.79
C ASN A 71 37.47 8.26 -8.87
N LYS A 72 36.61 7.25 -9.03
CA LYS A 72 36.87 6.06 -9.86
C LYS A 72 36.94 6.40 -11.34
N LYS A 73 36.05 7.26 -11.84
CA LYS A 73 36.02 7.65 -13.26
C LYS A 73 37.19 8.56 -13.58
N GLU A 74 37.53 9.49 -12.68
CA GLU A 74 38.74 10.31 -12.79
C GLU A 74 39.98 9.43 -12.91
N LYS A 75 40.17 8.48 -11.97
CA LYS A 75 41.33 7.57 -11.96
C LYS A 75 41.46 6.81 -13.29
N GLN A 76 40.36 6.27 -13.81
CA GLN A 76 40.34 5.56 -15.09
C GLN A 76 40.62 6.47 -16.28
N ALA A 77 40.02 7.67 -16.34
CA ALA A 77 40.24 8.62 -17.43
C ALA A 77 41.67 9.18 -17.43
N ARG A 78 42.23 9.45 -16.24
CA ARG A 78 43.62 9.86 -16.05
C ARG A 78 44.59 8.77 -16.49
N GLN A 79 44.32 7.51 -16.14
CA GLN A 79 45.13 6.38 -16.59
C GLN A 79 45.11 6.26 -18.12
N ARG A 80 43.94 6.36 -18.77
CA ARG A 80 43.82 6.33 -20.23
C ARG A 80 44.57 7.48 -20.92
N LEU A 81 44.60 8.66 -20.32
CA LEU A 81 45.36 9.80 -20.81
C LEU A 81 46.87 9.58 -20.67
N LEU A 82 47.33 9.09 -19.52
CA LEU A 82 48.75 8.83 -19.24
C LEU A 82 49.31 7.66 -20.04
N SER A 83 48.50 6.63 -20.30
CA SER A 83 48.90 5.45 -21.08
C SER A 83 48.78 5.65 -22.59
N TYR A 84 48.38 6.84 -23.07
CA TYR A 84 48.24 7.08 -24.51
C TYR A 84 49.61 7.22 -25.18
N SER A 85 49.91 6.30 -26.10
CA SER A 85 51.07 6.39 -27.00
C SER A 85 50.59 6.43 -28.46
N PRO A 86 50.99 7.44 -29.26
CA PRO A 86 50.55 7.56 -30.65
C PRO A 86 51.14 6.43 -31.51
N SER A 87 50.31 5.78 -32.32
CA SER A 87 50.76 4.72 -33.23
C SER A 87 51.49 5.30 -34.45
N PHE A 88 52.29 4.50 -35.17
CA PHE A 88 53.12 4.97 -36.30
C PHE A 88 52.33 5.74 -37.38
N PHE A 89 51.04 5.40 -37.57
CA PHE A 89 50.12 6.07 -38.50
C PHE A 89 49.45 7.35 -37.94
N ASP A 90 49.46 7.57 -36.62
CA ASP A 90 48.91 8.79 -35.98
C ASP A 90 49.85 10.00 -36.11
N LYS A 91 51.16 9.73 -36.26
CA LYS A 91 52.21 10.76 -36.45
C LYS A 91 52.12 11.46 -37.81
N LEU A 92 51.52 10.83 -38.82
CA LEU A 92 51.49 11.35 -40.20
C LEU A 92 50.26 12.24 -40.53
N PHE A 93 49.23 12.30 -39.67
CA PHE A 93 47.90 12.85 -40.06
C PHE A 93 47.24 13.84 -39.07
N ASN A 94 47.97 14.51 -38.17
CA ASN A 94 47.40 15.48 -37.20
C ASN A 94 46.30 14.90 -36.27
N LYS A 95 46.11 13.58 -36.23
CA LYS A 95 45.08 12.88 -35.42
C LYS A 95 45.46 12.81 -33.93
N LYS A 96 46.75 12.94 -33.61
CA LYS A 96 47.29 12.94 -32.24
C LYS A 96 46.69 14.05 -31.37
N GLU A 97 46.68 15.29 -31.86
CA GLU A 97 46.17 16.44 -31.11
C GLU A 97 44.66 16.37 -30.88
N LYS A 98 43.92 15.84 -31.86
CA LYS A 98 42.49 15.57 -31.71
C LYS A 98 42.25 14.51 -30.64
N ARG A 99 43.06 13.45 -30.60
CA ARG A 99 42.91 12.36 -29.63
C ARG A 99 43.27 12.80 -28.21
N ILE A 100 44.33 13.58 -28.05
CA ILE A 100 44.70 14.17 -26.75
C ILE A 100 43.56 15.07 -26.25
N ARG A 101 43.03 15.97 -27.09
CA ARG A 101 41.86 16.82 -26.72
C ARG A 101 40.65 16.00 -26.28
N GLN A 102 40.35 14.91 -26.96
CA GLN A 102 39.25 14.00 -26.56
C GLN A 102 39.49 13.35 -25.20
N LEU A 103 40.71 12.86 -24.94
CA LEU A 103 41.06 12.23 -23.67
C LEU A 103 41.06 13.25 -22.52
N THR A 104 41.54 14.48 -22.75
CA THR A 104 41.45 15.58 -21.78
C THR A 104 40.00 15.94 -21.47
N SER A 105 39.16 16.12 -22.50
CA SER A 105 37.73 16.39 -22.32
C SER A 105 37.02 15.24 -21.58
N ALA A 106 37.39 13.98 -21.86
CA ALA A 106 36.85 12.84 -21.15
C ALA A 106 37.27 12.79 -19.66
N LEU A 107 38.49 13.25 -19.33
CA LEU A 107 38.94 13.40 -17.94
C LEU A 107 38.17 14.52 -17.23
N GLU A 108 37.99 15.68 -17.86
CA GLU A 108 37.18 16.78 -17.30
C GLU A 108 35.75 16.33 -17.03
N GLN A 109 35.12 15.63 -17.99
CA GLN A 109 33.79 15.05 -17.80
C GLN A 109 33.77 14.01 -16.68
N ALA A 110 34.78 13.14 -16.59
CA ALA A 110 34.87 12.15 -15.52
C ALA A 110 34.96 12.80 -14.12
N ILE A 111 35.69 13.91 -13.98
CA ILE A 111 35.75 14.70 -12.74
C ILE A 111 34.39 15.29 -12.42
N ILE A 112 33.70 15.87 -13.41
CA ILE A 112 32.35 16.44 -13.23
C ILE A 112 31.37 15.35 -12.79
N PHE A 113 31.39 14.17 -13.41
CA PHE A 113 30.51 13.06 -13.04
C PHE A 113 30.81 12.51 -11.65
N ASP A 114 32.08 12.26 -11.30
CA ASP A 114 32.42 11.78 -9.95
C ASP A 114 32.02 12.81 -8.88
N LYS A 115 32.14 14.11 -9.16
CA LYS A 115 31.67 15.18 -8.27
C LYS A 115 30.13 15.15 -8.13
N ALA A 116 29.40 15.07 -9.25
CA ALA A 116 27.94 15.04 -9.23
C ALA A 116 27.39 13.80 -8.52
N ASP A 117 27.99 12.62 -8.75
CA ASP A 117 27.61 11.38 -8.06
C ASP A 117 27.86 11.49 -6.55
N TYR A 118 28.98 12.09 -6.13
CA TYR A 118 29.27 12.32 -4.72
C TYR A 118 28.32 13.36 -4.09
N GLU A 119 27.96 14.42 -4.82
CA GLU A 119 26.95 15.39 -4.37
C GLU A 119 25.57 14.73 -4.17
N GLN A 120 25.15 13.84 -5.08
CA GLN A 120 23.91 13.06 -4.91
C GLN A 120 24.02 12.12 -3.72
N TYR A 121 25.13 11.39 -3.59
CA TYR A 121 25.39 10.52 -2.44
C TYR A 121 25.27 11.28 -1.12
N LEU A 122 25.84 12.50 -1.02
CA LEU A 122 25.74 13.32 0.18
C LEU A 122 24.29 13.72 0.50
N GLN A 123 23.46 14.00 -0.50
CA GLN A 123 22.04 14.31 -0.30
C GLN A 123 21.27 13.08 0.22
N ASP A 124 21.52 11.91 -0.37
CA ASP A 124 20.89 10.66 0.04
C ASP A 124 21.35 10.27 1.45
N TYR A 125 22.63 10.43 1.75
CA TYR A 125 23.22 10.22 3.07
C TYR A 125 22.60 11.13 4.13
N GLN A 126 22.48 12.44 3.85
CA GLN A 126 21.85 13.39 4.77
C GLN A 126 20.37 13.03 5.03
N SER A 127 19.65 12.61 3.99
CA SER A 127 18.26 12.16 4.11
C SER A 127 18.18 10.91 4.99
N ALA A 128 19.04 9.92 4.76
CA ALA A 128 19.10 8.69 5.56
C ALA A 128 19.47 8.97 7.03
N VAL A 129 20.39 9.90 7.30
CA VAL A 129 20.74 10.31 8.67
C VAL A 129 19.55 10.99 9.35
N SER A 130 18.85 11.88 8.65
CA SER A 130 17.64 12.54 9.18
C SER A 130 16.54 11.54 9.51
N ASP A 131 16.28 10.59 8.60
CA ASP A 131 15.28 9.53 8.82
C ASP A 131 15.67 8.62 9.97
N TRP A 132 16.94 8.23 10.06
CA TRP A 132 17.44 7.45 11.20
C TRP A 132 17.24 8.21 12.52
N GLN A 133 17.62 9.49 12.60
CA GLN A 133 17.44 10.31 13.80
C GLN A 133 15.96 10.44 14.19
N ARG A 134 15.06 10.62 13.21
CA ARG A 134 13.62 10.67 13.43
C ARG A 134 13.14 9.35 14.01
N LEU A 135 13.54 8.22 13.41
CA LEU A 135 13.13 6.90 13.85
C LEU A 135 13.67 6.54 15.25
N GLN A 136 14.89 6.97 15.60
CA GLN A 136 15.43 6.83 16.96
C GLN A 136 14.57 7.56 18.00
N LYS A 137 14.13 8.81 17.71
CA LYS A 137 13.24 9.58 18.59
C LYS A 137 11.88 8.93 18.74
N ILE A 138 11.31 8.44 17.64
CA ILE A 138 10.04 7.69 17.67
C ILE A 138 10.20 6.45 18.56
N ALA A 139 11.24 5.64 18.33
CA ALA A 139 11.47 4.43 19.11
C ALA A 139 11.61 4.71 20.62
N GLU A 140 12.37 5.75 20.98
CA GLU A 140 12.51 6.16 22.38
C GLU A 140 11.17 6.56 23.01
N GLY A 141 10.40 7.41 22.34
CA GLY A 141 9.11 7.86 22.85
C GLY A 141 8.06 6.75 22.90
N VAL A 142 8.03 5.85 21.92
CA VAL A 142 7.14 4.68 21.89
C VAL A 142 7.44 3.74 23.06
N LEU A 143 8.72 3.44 23.31
CA LEU A 143 9.14 2.63 24.46
C LEU A 143 8.80 3.29 25.81
N ALA A 144 8.79 4.62 25.86
CA ALA A 144 8.36 5.41 27.01
C ALA A 144 6.84 5.58 27.13
N LYS A 145 6.05 4.94 26.25
CA LYS A 145 4.59 5.07 26.15
C LYS A 145 4.09 6.52 25.99
N ASN A 146 4.82 7.35 25.23
CA ASN A 146 4.45 8.74 24.96
C ASN A 146 3.44 8.84 23.78
N PRO A 147 2.22 9.38 24.00
CA PRO A 147 1.22 9.57 22.94
C PRO A 147 1.67 10.39 21.74
N ASP A 148 2.53 11.40 21.93
CA ASP A 148 3.05 12.21 20.82
C ASP A 148 3.97 11.36 19.91
N ALA A 149 4.75 10.46 20.50
CA ALA A 149 5.57 9.53 19.75
C ALA A 149 4.74 8.46 19.05
N TYR A 150 3.61 8.04 19.63
CA TYR A 150 2.65 7.16 18.94
C TYR A 150 2.08 7.84 17.69
N LYS A 151 1.70 9.11 17.79
CA LYS A 151 1.24 9.91 16.65
C LYS A 151 2.31 10.00 15.57
N GLU A 152 3.55 10.28 15.94
CA GLU A 152 4.67 10.32 14.99
C GLU A 152 4.96 8.96 14.34
N ALA A 153 4.84 7.85 15.09
CA ALA A 153 4.99 6.50 14.54
C ALA A 153 3.93 6.23 13.45
N ILE A 154 2.65 6.51 13.76
CA ILE A 154 1.56 6.31 12.79
C ILE A 154 1.71 7.24 11.58
N ALA A 155 2.19 8.47 11.77
CA ALA A 155 2.44 9.41 10.66
C ALA A 155 3.66 9.01 9.81
N TYR A 156 4.67 8.38 10.40
CA TYR A 156 5.86 7.92 9.68
C TYR A 156 5.58 6.68 8.82
N PHE A 157 4.88 5.68 9.39
CA PHE A 157 4.61 4.41 8.72
C PHE A 157 3.32 4.39 7.90
N GLU A 158 2.42 5.35 8.15
CA GLU A 158 1.10 5.45 7.51
C GLU A 158 0.34 4.11 7.37
N PRO A 159 0.20 3.32 8.45
CA PRO A 159 -0.23 1.93 8.34
C PRO A 159 -1.65 1.76 7.79
N PHE A 160 -2.51 2.77 7.97
CA PHE A 160 -3.92 2.69 7.59
C PHE A 160 -4.22 3.15 6.15
N ASN A 161 -3.22 3.34 5.29
CA ASN A 161 -3.42 3.91 3.95
C ASN A 161 -4.36 3.09 3.07
N GLU A 162 -4.23 1.75 3.05
CA GLU A 162 -5.13 0.87 2.27
C GLU A 162 -6.61 1.07 2.67
N ILE A 163 -6.89 1.23 3.97
CA ILE A 163 -8.25 1.47 4.46
C ILE A 163 -8.73 2.87 4.04
N LYS A 164 -7.87 3.89 4.10
CA LYS A 164 -8.23 5.25 3.64
C LYS A 164 -8.53 5.29 2.14
N GLU A 165 -7.75 4.57 1.33
CA GLU A 165 -7.95 4.46 -0.12
C GLU A 165 -9.31 3.84 -0.49
N SER A 166 -9.89 3.03 0.41
CA SER A 166 -11.26 2.49 0.25
C SER A 166 -12.38 3.54 0.44
N GLY A 167 -12.02 4.80 0.71
CA GLY A 167 -12.92 5.92 0.94
C GLY A 167 -13.28 6.14 2.41
N ALA A 168 -12.56 5.50 3.33
CA ALA A 168 -12.77 5.66 4.77
C ALA A 168 -11.98 6.84 5.33
N ALA A 169 -12.51 7.47 6.38
CA ALA A 169 -11.77 8.47 7.16
C ALA A 169 -11.45 7.92 8.55
N ILE A 170 -10.26 8.22 9.06
CA ILE A 170 -9.78 7.69 10.35
C ILE A 170 -9.32 8.87 11.22
N ILE A 171 -9.87 8.95 12.42
CA ILE A 171 -9.45 9.91 13.46
C ILE A 171 -8.91 9.10 14.64
N LEU A 172 -7.73 9.49 15.13
CA LEU A 172 -7.00 8.77 16.18
C LEU A 172 -6.82 9.68 17.40
N ASN A 173 -7.13 9.14 18.57
CA ASN A 173 -6.82 9.77 19.86
C ASN A 173 -5.92 8.83 20.65
N PHE A 174 -4.74 9.31 21.01
CA PHE A 174 -3.67 8.53 21.63
C PHE A 174 -3.62 8.77 23.13
N GLU A 175 -3.54 7.69 23.90
CA GLU A 175 -3.27 7.70 25.34
C GLU A 175 -2.13 6.72 25.63
N PRO A 176 -1.44 6.83 26.78
CA PRO A 176 -0.30 5.95 27.07
C PRO A 176 -0.65 4.45 27.07
N ALA A 177 -1.83 4.11 27.59
CA ALA A 177 -2.29 2.72 27.77
C ALA A 177 -3.27 2.25 26.69
N TYR A 178 -3.93 3.17 25.97
CA TYR A 178 -4.92 2.81 24.97
C TYR A 178 -4.98 3.82 23.82
N ILE A 179 -5.66 3.45 22.74
CA ILE A 179 -5.95 4.35 21.62
C ILE A 179 -7.41 4.24 21.25
N THR A 180 -8.00 5.37 20.87
CA THR A 180 -9.37 5.42 20.33
C THR A 180 -9.30 5.74 18.85
N ILE A 181 -9.95 4.91 18.04
CA ILE A 181 -9.97 5.00 16.58
C ILE A 181 -11.41 5.20 16.14
N ASN A 182 -11.71 6.36 15.55
CA ASN A 182 -12.98 6.61 14.88
C ASN A 182 -12.81 6.36 13.39
N LEU A 183 -13.45 5.31 12.87
CA LEU A 183 -13.46 4.93 11.48
C LEU A 183 -14.79 5.34 10.83
N THR A 184 -14.77 6.33 9.95
CA THR A 184 -15.94 6.72 9.16
C THR A 184 -15.97 5.94 7.85
N VAL A 185 -17.05 5.20 7.60
CA VAL A 185 -17.24 4.36 6.41
C VAL A 185 -18.48 4.77 5.62
N ASN A 186 -18.40 4.63 4.30
CA ASN A 186 -19.53 4.84 3.39
C ASN A 186 -19.92 3.54 2.67
N ALA A 187 -21.07 2.97 3.06
CA ALA A 187 -21.56 1.73 2.48
C ALA A 187 -21.74 1.78 0.95
N THR A 188 -22.30 2.88 0.41
CA THR A 188 -22.66 2.98 -1.01
C THR A 188 -21.47 3.28 -1.92
N GLY A 189 -20.38 3.81 -1.37
CA GLY A 189 -19.12 4.01 -2.08
C GLY A 189 -18.24 2.77 -2.14
N THR A 190 -18.34 1.90 -1.13
CA THR A 190 -17.44 0.75 -0.97
C THR A 190 -18.09 -0.59 -1.35
N ILE A 191 -19.39 -0.78 -1.14
CA ILE A 191 -20.05 -2.06 -1.44
C ILE A 191 -20.77 -1.98 -2.79
N PRO A 192 -20.50 -2.88 -3.75
CA PRO A 192 -21.20 -2.87 -5.02
C PRO A 192 -22.70 -3.12 -4.86
N ALA A 193 -23.53 -2.27 -5.47
CA ALA A 193 -24.99 -2.45 -5.50
C ALA A 193 -25.48 -3.60 -6.42
N TYR A 194 -24.57 -4.32 -7.06
CA TYR A 194 -24.90 -5.38 -8.02
C TYR A 194 -24.04 -6.63 -7.80
N ASN A 195 -24.60 -7.78 -8.15
CA ASN A 195 -23.83 -9.00 -8.40
C ASN A 195 -23.47 -9.08 -9.89
N LEU A 196 -22.24 -9.49 -10.17
CA LEU A 196 -21.84 -9.90 -11.50
C LEU A 196 -22.16 -11.38 -11.67
N ILE A 197 -22.95 -11.73 -12.70
CA ILE A 197 -23.38 -13.10 -12.96
C ILE A 197 -22.99 -13.47 -14.38
N GLN A 198 -22.31 -14.61 -14.54
CA GLN A 198 -22.12 -15.22 -15.84
C GLN A 198 -23.35 -16.06 -16.21
N THR A 199 -24.05 -15.68 -17.27
CA THR A 199 -25.17 -16.48 -17.79
C THR A 199 -24.68 -17.78 -18.42
N SER A 200 -25.57 -18.76 -18.59
CA SER A 200 -25.29 -20.04 -19.28
C SER A 200 -24.76 -19.88 -20.72
N ARG A 201 -24.97 -18.71 -21.34
CA ARG A 201 -24.41 -18.34 -22.66
C ARG A 201 -23.09 -17.58 -22.59
N GLY A 202 -22.47 -17.48 -21.41
CA GLY A 202 -21.18 -16.81 -21.17
C GLY A 202 -21.24 -15.28 -21.19
N LYS A 203 -22.43 -14.67 -21.13
CA LYS A 203 -22.59 -13.21 -21.01
C LYS A 203 -22.56 -12.80 -19.53
N LEU A 204 -21.67 -11.87 -19.19
CA LEU A 204 -21.69 -11.20 -17.88
C LEU A 204 -22.85 -10.21 -17.82
N THR A 205 -23.64 -10.33 -16.76
CA THR A 205 -24.81 -9.50 -16.50
C THR A 205 -24.70 -8.96 -15.08
N LYS A 206 -24.84 -7.65 -14.94
CA LYS A 206 -25.02 -7.01 -13.64
C LYS A 206 -26.48 -7.19 -13.22
N LYS A 207 -26.71 -7.81 -12.08
CA LYS A 207 -28.05 -7.91 -11.47
C LYS A 207 -28.00 -7.17 -10.15
N GLU A 208 -29.04 -6.40 -9.84
CA GLU A 208 -29.17 -5.75 -8.54
C GLU A 208 -28.96 -6.76 -7.40
N MET A 209 -28.18 -6.34 -6.40
CA MET A 209 -27.87 -7.19 -5.26
C MET A 209 -29.06 -7.21 -4.30
N PRO A 210 -29.52 -8.39 -3.85
CA PRO A 210 -30.51 -8.44 -2.78
C PRO A 210 -30.00 -7.69 -1.55
N LEU A 211 -30.85 -6.86 -0.94
CA LEU A 211 -30.47 -6.03 0.20
C LEU A 211 -29.83 -6.83 1.34
N SER A 212 -30.28 -8.08 1.56
CA SER A 212 -29.68 -8.94 2.59
C SER A 212 -28.22 -9.26 2.31
N LYS A 213 -27.89 -9.55 1.05
CA LYS A 213 -26.53 -9.88 0.64
C LYS A 213 -25.63 -8.65 0.67
N PHE A 214 -26.17 -7.49 0.32
CA PHE A 214 -25.48 -6.21 0.44
C PHE A 214 -25.11 -5.93 1.90
N ASN A 215 -26.07 -6.07 2.81
CA ASN A 215 -25.88 -5.84 4.24
C ASN A 215 -24.88 -6.83 4.87
N GLU A 216 -24.94 -8.11 4.49
CA GLU A 216 -23.96 -9.11 4.94
C GLU A 216 -22.55 -8.75 4.49
N LEU A 217 -22.37 -8.41 3.21
CA LEU A 217 -21.07 -8.01 2.69
C LEU A 217 -20.55 -6.72 3.36
N TYR A 218 -21.44 -5.78 3.65
CA TYR A 218 -21.09 -4.58 4.41
C TYR A 218 -20.69 -4.91 5.85
N GLN A 219 -21.35 -5.88 6.49
CA GLN A 219 -20.98 -6.36 7.81
C GLN A 219 -19.59 -7.00 7.82
N ASP A 220 -19.32 -7.89 6.86
CA ASP A 220 -18.01 -8.53 6.68
C ASP A 220 -16.93 -7.47 6.54
N TYR A 221 -17.14 -6.48 5.65
CA TYR A 221 -16.21 -5.38 5.44
C TYR A 221 -15.94 -4.58 6.71
N VAL A 222 -17.00 -4.10 7.40
CA VAL A 222 -16.84 -3.31 8.64
C VAL A 222 -16.08 -4.08 9.70
N CYS A 223 -16.44 -5.34 9.94
CA CYS A 223 -15.79 -6.16 10.96
C CYS A 223 -14.35 -6.51 10.56
N SER A 224 -14.09 -6.69 9.26
CA SER A 224 -12.76 -6.92 8.72
C SER A 224 -11.86 -5.70 8.90
N CYS A 225 -12.37 -4.48 8.63
CA CYS A 225 -11.66 -3.23 8.90
C CYS A 225 -11.32 -3.05 10.39
N ILE A 226 -12.26 -3.36 11.28
CA ILE A 226 -12.02 -3.31 12.74
C ILE A 226 -10.83 -4.19 13.12
N LEU A 227 -10.82 -5.46 12.68
CA LEU A 227 -9.71 -6.37 12.98
C LEU A 227 -8.40 -5.89 12.34
N ARG A 228 -8.43 -5.42 11.09
CA ARG A 228 -7.24 -4.91 10.41
C ARG A 228 -6.63 -3.72 11.14
N LEU A 229 -7.45 -2.72 11.49
CA LEU A 229 -7.02 -1.55 12.26
C LEU A 229 -6.40 -1.95 13.59
N ALA A 230 -7.01 -2.90 14.31
CA ALA A 230 -6.48 -3.37 15.57
C ALA A 230 -5.10 -4.02 15.39
N ARG A 231 -4.96 -4.93 14.43
CA ARG A 231 -3.69 -5.63 14.15
C ARG A 231 -2.58 -4.66 13.74
N GLU A 232 -2.87 -3.75 12.81
CA GLU A 232 -1.92 -2.73 12.41
C GLU A 232 -1.52 -1.85 13.58
N THR A 233 -2.48 -1.34 14.34
CA THR A 233 -2.19 -0.50 15.51
C THR A 233 -1.27 -1.21 16.51
N TYR A 234 -1.54 -2.48 16.84
CA TYR A 234 -0.68 -3.25 17.74
C TYR A 234 0.68 -3.62 17.15
N ALA A 235 0.83 -3.63 15.82
CA ALA A 235 2.13 -3.81 15.18
C ALA A 235 3.07 -2.62 15.41
N TYR A 236 2.52 -1.41 15.53
CA TYR A 236 3.30 -0.19 15.73
C TYR A 236 3.32 0.30 17.18
N LEU A 237 2.26 0.06 17.97
CA LEU A 237 2.07 0.73 19.26
C LEU A 237 1.95 -0.28 20.43
N PRO A 238 2.71 -0.09 21.52
CA PRO A 238 2.68 -0.94 22.71
C PRO A 238 1.57 -0.53 23.69
N VAL A 239 0.34 -0.40 23.17
CA VAL A 239 -0.86 -0.14 23.98
C VAL A 239 -1.45 -1.46 24.51
N ASP A 240 -2.25 -1.37 25.57
CA ASP A 240 -2.88 -2.54 26.21
C ASP A 240 -4.30 -2.78 25.67
N LEU A 241 -4.93 -1.73 25.15
CA LEU A 241 -6.32 -1.72 24.68
C LEU A 241 -6.52 -0.79 23.49
N ILE A 242 -7.37 -1.20 22.55
CA ILE A 242 -7.81 -0.36 21.43
C ILE A 242 -9.33 -0.23 21.49
N TYR A 243 -9.83 0.99 21.41
CA TYR A 243 -11.24 1.27 21.15
C TYR A 243 -11.42 1.62 19.68
N ILE A 244 -12.36 0.96 19.01
CA ILE A 244 -12.72 1.29 17.63
C ILE A 244 -14.20 1.62 17.58
N HIS A 245 -14.52 2.79 17.05
CA HIS A 245 -15.88 3.26 16.78
C HIS A 245 -16.04 3.41 15.27
N VAL A 246 -16.94 2.63 14.70
CA VAL A 246 -17.28 2.73 13.28
C VAL A 246 -18.49 3.65 13.13
N ILE A 247 -18.30 4.71 12.35
CA ILE A 247 -19.27 5.77 12.12
C ILE A 247 -19.77 5.64 10.68
N SER A 248 -21.08 5.65 10.49
CA SER A 248 -21.69 5.76 9.17
C SER A 248 -22.87 6.71 9.25
N GLN A 249 -22.97 7.66 8.32
CA GLN A 249 -24.03 8.68 8.33
C GLN A 249 -24.13 9.39 9.69
N ASP A 250 -22.99 9.80 10.24
CA ASP A 250 -22.85 10.53 11.51
C ASP A 250 -23.37 9.80 12.77
N VAL A 251 -23.68 8.50 12.67
CA VAL A 251 -24.03 7.65 13.82
C VAL A 251 -23.01 6.54 14.01
N THR A 252 -22.75 6.18 15.27
CA THR A 252 -21.94 5.00 15.60
C THR A 252 -22.75 3.73 15.31
N ILE A 253 -22.24 2.88 14.43
CA ILE A 253 -22.89 1.61 14.03
C ILE A 253 -22.26 0.39 14.69
N VAL A 254 -20.97 0.48 15.02
CA VAL A 254 -20.24 -0.53 15.79
C VAL A 254 -19.30 0.19 16.74
N SER A 255 -19.22 -0.28 17.98
CA SER A 255 -18.19 0.13 18.91
C SER A 255 -17.62 -1.10 19.62
N VAL A 256 -16.30 -1.19 19.70
CA VAL A 256 -15.63 -2.36 20.27
C VAL A 256 -14.37 -1.97 21.04
N ALA A 257 -14.14 -2.65 22.15
CA ALA A 257 -12.89 -2.61 22.89
C ALA A 257 -12.12 -3.92 22.65
N ILE A 258 -10.89 -3.81 22.14
CA ILE A 258 -10.07 -4.93 21.66
C ILE A 258 -8.80 -5.03 22.50
N PRO A 259 -8.77 -5.87 23.55
CA PRO A 259 -7.55 -6.16 24.29
C PRO A 259 -6.57 -7.01 23.46
N LEU A 260 -5.27 -6.71 23.54
CA LEU A 260 -4.22 -7.40 22.77
C LEU A 260 -4.23 -8.92 22.99
N ASN A 261 -4.39 -9.34 24.25
CA ASN A 261 -4.39 -10.75 24.63
C ASN A 261 -5.58 -11.55 24.07
N VAL A 262 -6.70 -10.90 23.77
CA VAL A 262 -7.86 -11.53 23.11
C VAL A 262 -7.64 -11.58 21.62
N LEU A 263 -7.16 -10.48 21.02
CA LEU A 263 -6.86 -10.41 19.59
C LEU A 263 -5.85 -11.49 19.15
N ASN A 264 -4.78 -11.69 19.93
CA ASN A 264 -3.74 -12.69 19.65
C ASN A 264 -4.21 -14.15 19.69
N ARG A 265 -5.43 -14.42 20.19
CA ARG A 265 -6.00 -15.78 20.19
C ARG A 265 -6.79 -16.08 18.92
N LEU A 266 -7.12 -15.07 18.12
CA LEU A 266 -7.84 -15.26 16.87
C LEU A 266 -6.95 -15.92 15.83
N ARG A 267 -7.55 -16.81 15.02
CA ARG A 267 -6.91 -17.43 13.86
C ARG A 267 -7.33 -16.69 12.60
N PHE A 268 -6.61 -15.61 12.26
CA PHE A 268 -7.02 -14.67 11.19
C PHE A 268 -7.24 -15.33 9.83
N GLU A 269 -6.52 -16.40 9.49
CA GLU A 269 -6.73 -17.11 8.22
C GLU A 269 -8.12 -17.75 8.07
N SER A 270 -8.74 -18.13 9.19
CA SER A 270 -9.98 -18.91 9.23
C SER A 270 -11.11 -18.24 10.00
N VAL A 271 -10.87 -17.07 10.58
CA VAL A 271 -11.87 -16.39 11.42
C VAL A 271 -12.92 -15.71 10.55
N ASP A 272 -14.19 -15.83 10.95
CA ASP A 272 -15.24 -14.96 10.42
C ASP A 272 -15.19 -13.62 11.19
N PRO A 273 -14.98 -12.48 10.51
CA PRO A 273 -14.77 -11.22 11.20
C PRO A 273 -15.99 -10.78 12.00
N ALA A 274 -17.21 -11.01 11.50
CA ALA A 274 -18.44 -10.61 12.17
C ALA A 274 -18.71 -11.45 13.42
N ASP A 275 -18.57 -12.78 13.34
CA ASP A 275 -18.73 -13.67 14.48
C ASP A 275 -17.62 -13.46 15.52
N SER A 276 -16.41 -13.10 15.09
CA SER A 276 -15.29 -12.85 16.00
C SER A 276 -15.52 -11.70 16.96
N MET A 277 -16.41 -10.75 16.62
CA MET A 277 -16.75 -9.61 17.48
C MET A 277 -17.24 -10.05 18.86
N ARG A 278 -17.87 -11.24 18.95
CA ARG A 278 -18.36 -11.84 20.20
C ARG A 278 -17.26 -12.12 21.23
N ASN A 279 -16.00 -12.21 20.81
CA ASN A 279 -14.86 -12.38 21.71
C ASN A 279 -14.50 -11.10 22.46
N PHE A 280 -15.02 -9.95 22.02
CA PHE A 280 -14.70 -8.63 22.54
C PHE A 280 -15.90 -8.00 23.25
N THR A 281 -15.63 -7.03 24.12
CA THR A 281 -16.69 -6.14 24.61
C THR A 281 -17.08 -5.22 23.46
N HIS A 282 -18.29 -5.37 22.95
CA HIS A 282 -18.75 -4.67 21.75
C HIS A 282 -20.23 -4.28 21.86
N HIS A 283 -20.59 -3.20 21.19
CA HIS A 283 -21.95 -2.83 20.86
C HIS A 283 -22.10 -2.88 19.34
N MET A 284 -22.92 -3.80 18.86
CA MET A 284 -23.24 -3.97 17.44
C MET A 284 -24.67 -4.47 17.32
N LYS A 285 -25.50 -3.76 16.54
CA LYS A 285 -26.86 -4.19 16.21
C LYS A 285 -26.95 -4.36 14.69
N PHE A 286 -27.20 -5.59 14.25
CA PHE A 286 -27.25 -5.93 12.84
C PHE A 286 -28.43 -6.86 12.53
N SER A 287 -29.06 -6.64 11.38
CA SER A 287 -30.01 -7.59 10.78
C SER A 287 -29.76 -7.68 9.28
N LYS A 288 -30.00 -8.87 8.69
CA LYS A 288 -29.81 -9.05 7.25
C LYS A 288 -30.70 -8.11 6.44
N SER A 289 -31.95 -7.89 6.84
CA SER A 289 -32.89 -7.02 6.12
C SER A 289 -32.63 -5.53 6.32
N GLY A 290 -32.20 -5.11 7.51
CA GLY A 290 -32.06 -3.70 7.88
C GLY A 290 -30.62 -3.17 7.95
N GLY A 291 -29.62 -4.05 7.88
CA GLY A 291 -28.21 -3.69 8.04
C GLY A 291 -27.87 -3.34 9.49
N PHE A 292 -26.87 -2.47 9.65
CA PHE A 292 -26.48 -1.93 10.95
C PHE A 292 -27.50 -0.92 11.49
N SER A 293 -27.58 -0.82 12.81
CA SER A 293 -28.36 0.21 13.51
C SER A 293 -27.48 0.97 14.49
N ALA A 294 -27.90 2.19 14.84
CA ALA A 294 -27.18 3.02 15.79
C ALA A 294 -26.99 2.32 17.14
N VAL A 295 -25.80 2.49 17.71
CA VAL A 295 -25.40 1.97 19.01
C VAL A 295 -24.68 3.04 19.82
N GLU A 296 -24.78 2.94 21.14
CA GLU A 296 -23.96 3.75 22.04
C GLU A 296 -22.50 3.28 21.99
N PRO A 297 -21.51 4.18 22.10
CA PRO A 297 -20.11 3.79 22.26
C PRO A 297 -19.89 2.92 23.50
N VAL A 298 -18.99 1.94 23.40
CA VAL A 298 -18.45 1.23 24.57
C VAL A 298 -17.72 2.25 25.43
N LYS A 299 -17.98 2.23 26.75
CA LYS A 299 -17.34 3.17 27.68
C LYS A 299 -15.83 2.95 27.69
N THR A 300 -15.08 4.03 27.45
CA THR A 300 -13.66 4.07 27.75
C THR A 300 -13.48 3.90 29.25
N LEU A 301 -12.59 2.99 29.66
CA LEU A 301 -12.24 2.86 31.07
C LEU A 301 -11.55 4.17 31.48
N SER A 302 -12.18 4.92 32.38
CA SER A 302 -11.49 5.98 33.10
C SER A 302 -10.48 5.28 34.02
N LEU A 303 -9.22 5.22 33.60
CA LEU A 303 -8.11 4.76 34.45
C LEU A 303 -7.69 5.89 35.39
#